data_AF-A0A6G7XTF2-F1
#
_entry.id   AF-A0A6G7XTF2-F1
#
_cell.length_a   1.000
_cell.length_b   1.000
_cell.length_c   1.000
_cell.angle_alpha   90.00
_cell.angle_beta   90.00
_cell.angle_gamma   90.00
#
_symmetry.space_group_name_H-M   'P 1'
#
loop_
_entity.id
_entity.type
_entity.pdbx_description
1 polymer ?
#
loop_
_entity_poly.entity_id
_entity_poly.type
_entity_poly.pdbx_seq_one_letter_code
_entity_poly.pdbx_strand_id
1 'polypeptide(L)'
;MAKYEDERPGRTLLTAVAAMLGVALVVGLVIGGVAMVALKDVLGGSTEAAEQESEQSLFIPKYRATKGADDDPKIPGVQTPSSTEPLEQTKEPTKAKVTLFVAPQQVSPGERINFNGVYVDGEGASLQIQRREGGTWTDFPVTASVRGGSFETWIQTSRTGEQVFRVFDVAEERGSNTVTVTVG
;
A
#
# COMPACT_ATOMS: atom_id res chain seq x y z
N MET A 1 44.15 16.01 21.07
CA MET A 1 43.05 16.61 21.88
C MET A 1 42.63 17.88 21.16
N ALA A 2 41.51 17.84 20.42
CA ALA A 2 41.01 18.98 19.66
C ALA A 2 40.22 19.91 20.59
N LYS A 3 40.55 21.20 20.56
CA LYS A 3 39.78 22.26 21.23
C LYS A 3 38.57 22.56 20.37
N TYR A 4 37.37 22.35 20.92
CA TYR A 4 36.15 22.92 20.35
C TYR A 4 36.05 24.36 20.84
N GLU A 5 36.14 25.28 19.90
CA GLU A 5 35.85 26.69 20.12
C GLU A 5 34.33 26.89 20.27
N ASP A 6 33.99 27.73 21.24
CA ASP A 6 32.66 28.08 21.69
C ASP A 6 31.98 29.00 20.64
N GLU A 7 31.23 28.41 19.71
CA GLU A 7 30.44 29.16 18.74
C GLU A 7 29.16 29.69 19.40
N ARG A 8 29.11 31.02 19.59
CA ARG A 8 27.96 31.69 20.22
C ARG A 8 26.68 31.43 19.41
N PRO A 9 25.63 30.81 20.00
CA PRO A 9 24.46 30.29 19.26
C PRO A 9 23.62 31.37 18.55
N GLY A 10 23.73 32.64 18.95
CA GLY A 10 22.90 33.72 18.41
C GLY A 10 23.22 34.12 16.97
N ARG A 11 24.48 34.04 16.52
CA ARG A 11 24.86 34.50 15.17
C ARG A 11 24.50 33.45 14.10
N THR A 12 24.67 32.17 14.44
CA THR A 12 24.33 31.02 13.58
C THR A 12 22.83 30.92 13.32
N LEU A 13 22.00 31.22 14.33
CA LEU A 13 20.55 31.25 14.17
C LEU A 13 20.10 32.38 13.22
N LEU A 14 20.71 33.57 13.35
CA LEU A 14 20.41 34.72 12.49
C LEU A 14 20.79 34.46 11.02
N THR A 15 21.94 33.84 10.75
CA THR A 15 22.33 33.48 9.37
C THR A 15 21.44 32.40 8.78
N ALA A 16 21.01 31.40 9.56
CA ALA A 16 20.12 30.36 9.10
C ALA A 16 18.74 30.91 8.69
N VAL A 17 18.17 31.83 9.49
CA VAL A 17 16.89 32.47 9.18
C VAL A 17 16.99 33.35 7.94
N ALA A 18 18.07 34.13 7.79
CA ALA A 18 18.28 34.97 6.61
C ALA A 18 18.42 34.14 5.33
N ALA A 19 19.12 32.99 5.39
CA ALA A 19 19.26 32.08 4.25
C ALA A 19 17.91 31.47 3.82
N MET A 20 17.07 31.03 4.77
CA MET A 20 15.72 30.50 4.49
C MET A 20 14.83 31.51 3.76
N LEU A 21 14.84 32.78 4.18
CA LEU A 21 14.07 33.85 3.55
C LEU A 21 14.52 34.13 2.10
N GLY A 22 15.83 34.10 1.84
CA GLY A 22 16.37 34.28 0.49
C GLY A 22 15.92 33.17 -0.47
N VAL A 23 15.96 31.91 -0.02
CA VAL A 23 15.58 30.75 -0.85
C VAL A 23 14.07 30.76 -1.16
N ALA A 24 13.23 31.09 -0.18
CA ALA A 24 11.77 31.15 -0.37
C ALA A 24 11.34 32.18 -1.44
N LEU A 25 12.01 33.34 -1.49
CA LEU A 25 11.75 34.37 -2.50
C LEU A 25 12.09 33.91 -3.91
N VAL A 26 13.22 33.20 -4.08
CA VAL A 26 13.64 32.70 -5.40
C VAL A 26 12.68 31.63 -5.91
N VAL A 27 12.29 30.67 -5.06
CA VAL A 27 11.37 29.59 -5.44
C VAL A 27 9.97 30.13 -5.73
N GLY A 28 9.47 31.07 -4.93
CA GLY A 28 8.17 31.71 -5.15
C GLY A 28 8.09 32.45 -6.49
N LEU A 29 9.17 33.13 -6.89
CA LEU A 29 9.22 33.85 -8.18
C LEU A 29 9.18 32.90 -9.39
N VAL A 30 9.86 31.75 -9.30
CA VAL A 30 9.91 30.76 -10.39
C VAL A 30 8.54 30.09 -10.60
N ILE A 31 7.84 29.73 -9.52
CA ILE A 31 6.53 29.08 -9.61
C ILE A 31 5.45 30.09 -10.04
N GLY A 32 5.50 31.33 -9.54
CA GLY A 32 4.53 32.37 -9.89
C GLY A 32 4.59 32.81 -11.37
N GLY A 33 5.75 32.71 -12.01
CA GLY A 33 5.92 33.11 -13.42
C GLY A 33 5.21 32.21 -14.44
N VAL A 34 4.98 30.93 -14.13
CA VAL A 34 4.44 29.94 -15.09
C VAL A 34 2.91 30.04 -15.25
N ALA A 35 2.19 30.62 -14.28
CA ALA A 35 0.72 30.66 -14.30
C ALA A 35 0.11 31.72 -15.24
N MET A 36 0.89 32.73 -15.68
CA MET A 36 0.39 33.90 -16.42
C MET A 36 0.50 33.79 -17.96
N VAL A 37 0.44 32.58 -18.54
CA VAL A 37 0.43 32.41 -20.02
C VAL A 37 -0.71 31.52 -20.52
N ALA A 38 -1.37 30.72 -19.67
CA ALA A 38 -2.31 29.68 -20.10
C ALA A 38 -3.81 30.03 -20.01
N LEU A 39 -4.20 31.31 -20.17
CA LEU A 39 -5.63 31.71 -20.10
C LEU A 39 -6.19 32.28 -21.42
N LYS A 40 -5.52 32.09 -22.55
CA LYS A 40 -5.88 32.73 -23.82
C LYS A 40 -6.56 31.81 -24.84
N ASP A 41 -6.54 30.48 -24.65
CA ASP A 41 -6.97 29.51 -25.67
C ASP A 41 -8.20 28.65 -25.30
N VAL A 42 -8.95 28.97 -24.25
CA VAL A 42 -10.12 28.17 -23.80
C VAL A 42 -11.48 28.81 -24.13
N LEU A 43 -11.50 29.94 -24.86
CA LEU A 43 -12.75 30.54 -25.38
C LEU A 43 -12.85 30.36 -26.89
N GLY A 44 -13.18 29.16 -27.35
CA GLY A 44 -13.42 28.93 -28.78
C GLY A 44 -13.63 27.47 -29.14
N GLY A 45 -14.80 26.91 -28.82
CA GLY A 45 -15.16 25.55 -29.24
C GLY A 45 -16.66 25.34 -29.16
N SER A 46 -17.33 25.56 -30.29
CA SER A 46 -18.76 25.47 -30.53
C SER A 46 -19.34 24.06 -30.37
N THR A 47 -20.58 24.06 -29.89
CA THR A 47 -21.54 22.95 -29.87
C THR A 47 -21.68 22.27 -31.23
N GLU A 48 -21.47 20.95 -31.27
CA GLU A 48 -22.12 20.07 -32.24
C GLU A 48 -22.65 18.85 -31.50
N ALA A 49 -23.97 18.84 -31.34
CA ALA A 49 -24.74 17.70 -30.86
C ALA A 49 -25.13 16.86 -32.07
N ALA A 50 -24.58 15.66 -32.18
CA ALA A 50 -25.16 14.55 -32.92
C ALA A 50 -24.46 13.27 -32.49
N GLU A 51 -25.24 12.26 -32.08
CA GLU A 51 -25.15 10.86 -32.55
C GLU A 51 -25.99 9.98 -31.62
N GLN A 52 -27.15 9.56 -32.14
CA GLN A 52 -27.41 8.20 -32.60
C GLN A 52 -27.71 7.24 -31.45
N GLU A 53 -29.02 7.19 -31.15
CA GLU A 53 -29.64 6.09 -30.44
C GLU A 53 -29.49 4.80 -31.29
N SER A 54 -28.47 4.01 -30.97
CA SER A 54 -28.48 2.59 -31.30
C SER A 54 -28.75 1.82 -30.02
N GLU A 55 -29.98 1.35 -29.86
CA GLU A 55 -30.31 0.30 -28.89
C GLU A 55 -29.58 -0.99 -29.33
N GLN A 56 -28.29 -1.09 -28.99
CA GLN A 56 -27.56 -2.35 -29.06
C GLN A 56 -28.09 -3.23 -27.94
N SER A 57 -29.08 -4.06 -28.25
CA SER A 57 -29.56 -5.10 -27.36
C SER A 57 -28.39 -6.01 -26.99
N LEU A 58 -27.86 -5.86 -25.77
CA LEU A 58 -26.77 -6.68 -25.26
C LEU A 58 -27.32 -8.10 -25.01
N PHE A 59 -26.91 -9.05 -25.84
CA PHE A 59 -27.30 -10.45 -25.68
C PHE A 59 -26.59 -11.06 -24.47
N ILE A 60 -27.33 -11.22 -23.36
CA ILE A 60 -26.84 -11.94 -22.18
C ILE A 60 -27.18 -13.43 -22.36
N PRO A 61 -26.19 -14.33 -22.54
CA PRO A 61 -26.44 -15.75 -22.54
C PRO A 61 -26.96 -16.17 -21.16
N LYS A 62 -28.03 -16.97 -21.14
CA LYS A 62 -28.60 -17.47 -19.89
C LYS A 62 -27.64 -18.47 -19.25
N TYR A 63 -27.18 -18.18 -18.04
CA TYR A 63 -26.44 -19.15 -17.23
C TYR A 63 -27.34 -20.36 -16.93
N ARG A 64 -26.80 -21.57 -17.14
CA ARG A 64 -27.36 -22.79 -16.59
C ARG A 64 -26.51 -23.22 -15.41
N ALA A 65 -27.15 -23.64 -14.33
CA ALA A 65 -26.46 -24.29 -13.23
C ALA A 65 -25.79 -25.57 -13.75
N THR A 66 -24.48 -25.71 -13.51
CA THR A 66 -23.78 -26.97 -13.72
C THR A 66 -24.26 -27.96 -12.66
N LYS A 67 -24.52 -29.22 -13.05
CA LYS A 67 -24.83 -30.29 -12.11
C LYS A 67 -23.67 -30.42 -11.10
N GLY A 68 -24.02 -30.58 -9.83
CA GLY A 68 -23.08 -30.80 -8.75
C GLY A 68 -22.19 -32.02 -9.01
N ALA A 69 -21.01 -31.99 -8.40
CA ALA A 69 -19.95 -32.96 -8.52
C ALA A 69 -20.39 -34.33 -7.96
N ASP A 70 -20.77 -35.26 -8.84
CA ASP A 70 -20.94 -36.68 -8.48
C ASP A 70 -20.40 -37.63 -9.58
N ASP A 71 -19.63 -37.13 -10.54
CA ASP A 71 -18.94 -37.96 -11.55
C ASP A 71 -17.52 -37.44 -11.80
N ASP A 72 -16.60 -37.76 -10.88
CA ASP A 72 -15.17 -37.54 -11.08
C ASP A 72 -14.59 -38.58 -12.06
N PRO A 73 -14.04 -38.18 -13.23
CA PRO A 73 -13.15 -39.06 -13.97
C PRO A 73 -11.86 -39.26 -13.15
N LYS A 74 -11.65 -40.49 -12.68
CA LYS A 74 -10.50 -40.86 -11.86
C LYS A 74 -9.20 -40.76 -12.67
N ILE A 75 -8.49 -39.64 -12.52
CA ILE A 75 -7.17 -39.40 -13.09
C ILE A 75 -6.12 -40.09 -12.20
N PRO A 76 -5.32 -41.06 -12.69
CA PRO A 76 -4.24 -41.62 -11.89
C PRO A 76 -3.12 -40.58 -11.75
N GLY A 77 -2.89 -40.07 -10.53
CA GLY A 77 -1.64 -39.36 -10.19
C GLY A 77 -1.71 -37.84 -10.01
N VAL A 78 -2.85 -37.25 -9.64
CA VAL A 78 -2.88 -35.87 -9.14
C VAL A 78 -3.03 -35.92 -7.63
N GLN A 79 -2.02 -35.42 -6.91
CA GLN A 79 -2.16 -35.12 -5.49
C GLN A 79 -3.20 -34.01 -5.38
N THR A 80 -4.38 -34.37 -4.88
CA THR A 80 -5.44 -33.44 -4.51
C THR A 80 -4.84 -32.37 -3.59
N PRO A 81 -4.90 -31.07 -3.91
CA PRO A 81 -4.73 -30.08 -2.86
C PRO A 81 -5.92 -30.30 -1.92
N SER A 82 -5.64 -30.89 -0.75
CA SER A 82 -6.62 -30.92 0.32
C SER A 82 -7.19 -29.53 0.48
N SER A 83 -8.51 -29.44 0.34
CA SER A 83 -9.32 -28.32 0.82
C SER A 83 -8.74 -27.87 2.15
N THR A 84 -8.05 -26.73 2.14
CA THR A 84 -7.56 -26.12 3.38
C THR A 84 -8.81 -25.62 4.08
N GLU A 85 -9.29 -26.45 4.99
CA GLU A 85 -10.06 -26.03 6.16
C GLU A 85 -9.50 -24.68 6.63
N PRO A 86 -10.33 -23.63 6.76
CA PRO A 86 -9.88 -22.38 7.32
C PRO A 86 -9.26 -22.68 8.68
N LEU A 87 -7.93 -22.68 8.75
CA LEU A 87 -7.21 -22.74 10.02
C LEU A 87 -7.68 -21.51 10.79
N GLU A 88 -8.47 -21.75 11.81
CA GLU A 88 -8.95 -20.74 12.74
C GLU A 88 -7.73 -20.01 13.31
N GLN A 89 -7.39 -18.87 12.72
CA GLN A 89 -6.39 -17.97 13.23
C GLN A 89 -7.01 -17.24 14.42
N THR A 90 -7.23 -17.96 15.53
CA THR A 90 -7.54 -17.35 16.82
C THR A 90 -6.26 -16.71 17.35
N LYS A 91 -5.94 -15.53 16.84
CA LYS A 91 -5.41 -14.46 17.69
C LYS A 91 -6.60 -13.57 17.99
N GLU A 92 -6.88 -13.36 19.27
CA GLU A 92 -7.88 -12.39 19.70
C GLU A 92 -7.75 -11.12 18.85
N PRO A 93 -8.86 -10.56 18.35
CA PRO A 93 -8.84 -9.21 17.81
C PRO A 93 -8.50 -8.29 18.99
N THR A 94 -7.20 -8.12 19.22
CA THR A 94 -6.69 -6.91 19.86
C THR A 94 -7.37 -5.79 19.07
N LYS A 95 -7.94 -4.81 19.77
CA LYS A 95 -8.64 -3.66 19.18
C LYS A 95 -7.67 -2.76 18.39
N ALA A 96 -6.83 -3.35 17.55
CA ALA A 96 -6.02 -2.68 16.56
C ALA A 96 -7.00 -2.07 15.57
N LYS A 97 -6.97 -0.75 15.48
CA LYS A 97 -7.72 0.02 14.48
C LYS A 97 -7.29 -0.34 13.04
N VAL A 98 -6.10 -0.95 12.92
CA VAL A 98 -5.53 -1.47 11.68
C VAL A 98 -5.54 -3.00 11.72
N THR A 99 -6.25 -3.62 10.79
CA THR A 99 -6.26 -5.08 10.62
C THR A 99 -5.48 -5.45 9.37
N LEU A 100 -4.60 -6.44 9.48
CA LEU A 100 -3.76 -6.98 8.43
C LEU A 100 -4.08 -8.45 8.18
N PHE A 101 -4.25 -8.78 6.91
CA PHE A 101 -4.39 -10.12 6.37
C PHE A 101 -3.25 -10.38 5.39
N VAL A 102 -2.91 -11.66 5.22
CA VAL A 102 -1.85 -12.09 4.32
C VAL A 102 -2.27 -13.35 3.57
N ALA A 103 -1.98 -13.39 2.28
CA ALA A 103 -2.16 -14.58 1.46
C ALA A 103 -1.15 -14.61 0.29
N PRO A 104 -0.54 -15.76 0.00
CA PRO A 104 -0.58 -17.02 0.76
C PRO A 104 0.35 -16.99 1.98
N GLN A 105 0.11 -17.88 2.96
CA GLN A 105 0.93 -18.01 4.18
C GLN A 105 2.15 -18.93 4.02
N GLN A 106 2.19 -19.74 2.96
CA GLN A 106 3.34 -20.54 2.55
C GLN A 106 3.70 -20.12 1.13
N VAL A 107 4.97 -19.83 0.89
CA VAL A 107 5.48 -19.40 -0.42
C VAL A 107 6.85 -19.99 -0.70
N SER A 108 7.16 -20.16 -1.98
CA SER A 108 8.52 -20.45 -2.42
C SER A 108 9.42 -19.21 -2.28
N PRO A 109 10.76 -19.36 -2.17
CA PRO A 109 11.65 -18.21 -2.14
C PRO A 109 11.50 -17.33 -3.39
N GLY A 110 11.23 -16.03 -3.19
CA GLY A 110 11.01 -15.06 -4.28
C GLY A 110 9.58 -15.02 -4.82
N GLU A 111 8.69 -15.88 -4.33
CA GLU A 111 7.26 -15.82 -4.67
C GLU A 111 6.58 -14.63 -3.99
N ARG A 112 5.49 -14.17 -4.60
CA ARG A 112 4.76 -12.97 -4.16
C ARG A 112 3.87 -13.29 -2.96
N ILE A 113 3.98 -12.46 -1.94
CA ILE A 113 3.12 -12.47 -0.76
C ILE A 113 2.24 -11.23 -0.81
N ASN A 114 0.92 -11.39 -0.81
CA ASN A 114 -0.02 -10.27 -0.81
C ASN A 114 -0.44 -9.94 0.62
N PHE A 115 -0.51 -8.65 0.91
CA PHE A 115 -0.98 -8.09 2.16
C PHE A 115 -2.18 -7.21 1.87
N ASN A 116 -3.25 -7.38 2.62
CA ASN A 116 -4.43 -6.55 2.53
C ASN A 116 -4.95 -6.27 3.92
N GLY A 117 -5.74 -5.21 4.07
CA GLY A 117 -6.20 -4.83 5.39
C GLY A 117 -7.20 -3.70 5.40
N VAL A 118 -7.70 -3.44 6.61
CA VAL A 118 -8.71 -2.41 6.89
C VAL A 118 -8.11 -1.43 7.90
N TYR A 119 -8.27 -0.15 7.62
CA TYR A 119 -7.89 0.95 8.49
C TYR A 119 -8.89 2.10 8.34
N VAL A 120 -10.00 2.02 9.07
CA VAL A 120 -11.19 2.87 8.88
C VAL A 120 -10.90 4.36 9.14
N ASP A 121 -10.05 4.65 10.11
CA ASP A 121 -9.65 6.01 10.52
C ASP A 121 -8.31 6.46 9.91
N GLY A 122 -7.75 5.68 8.98
CA GLY A 122 -6.44 5.92 8.40
C GLY A 122 -6.45 6.48 6.98
N GLU A 123 -7.50 7.17 6.53
CA GLU A 123 -7.61 7.63 5.15
C GLU A 123 -6.40 8.49 4.74
N GLY A 124 -5.75 8.12 3.63
CA GLY A 124 -4.55 8.80 3.14
C GLY A 124 -3.27 8.47 3.91
N ALA A 125 -3.33 7.62 4.94
CA ALA A 125 -2.13 7.19 5.67
C ALA A 125 -1.21 6.35 4.77
N SER A 126 0.10 6.49 5.02
CA SER A 126 1.13 5.65 4.42
C SER A 126 1.61 4.65 5.46
N LEU A 127 1.30 3.38 5.23
CA LEU A 127 1.64 2.26 6.12
C LEU A 127 2.96 1.63 5.70
N GLN A 128 3.87 1.53 6.65
CA GLN A 128 5.16 0.88 6.49
C GLN A 128 5.01 -0.63 6.76
N ILE A 129 5.39 -1.48 5.80
CA ILE A 129 5.49 -2.91 6.07
C ILE A 129 6.72 -3.14 6.94
N GLN A 130 6.55 -3.87 8.04
CA GLN A 130 7.63 -4.22 8.96
C GLN A 130 7.72 -5.72 9.12
N ARG A 131 8.95 -6.21 9.21
CA ARG A 131 9.28 -7.60 9.54
C ARG A 131 9.90 -7.65 10.94
N ARG A 132 9.61 -8.70 11.69
CA ARG A 132 10.29 -8.98 12.96
C ARG A 132 11.62 -9.70 12.71
N GLU A 133 12.72 -9.08 13.13
CA GLU A 133 14.09 -9.63 13.04
C GLU A 133 14.76 -9.53 14.41
N GLY A 134 15.25 -10.65 14.95
CA GLY A 134 15.94 -10.65 16.25
C GLY A 134 15.11 -10.10 17.41
N GLY A 135 13.77 -10.18 17.33
CA GLY A 135 12.85 -9.64 18.33
C GLY A 135 12.41 -8.19 18.08
N THR A 136 13.10 -7.46 17.21
CA THR A 136 12.84 -6.05 16.87
C THR A 136 12.10 -5.93 15.54
N TRP A 137 11.31 -4.87 15.37
CA TRP A 137 10.66 -4.54 14.10
C TRP A 137 11.62 -3.78 13.19
N THR A 138 11.77 -4.26 11.95
CA THR A 138 12.61 -3.67 10.92
C THR A 138 11.75 -3.34 9.71
N ASP A 139 11.99 -2.19 9.09
CA ASP A 139 11.24 -1.75 7.91
C ASP A 139 11.60 -2.59 6.69
N PHE A 140 10.57 -3.06 6.00
CA PHE A 140 10.68 -3.64 4.67
C PHE A 140 10.57 -2.50 3.65
N PRO A 141 11.31 -2.48 2.53
CA PRO A 141 11.30 -1.36 1.59
C PRO A 141 10.02 -1.28 0.71
N VAL A 142 8.84 -1.44 1.32
CA VAL A 142 7.52 -1.38 0.70
C VAL A 142 6.55 -0.67 1.64
N THR A 143 5.78 0.24 1.09
CA THR A 143 4.70 0.95 1.78
C THR A 143 3.35 0.63 1.14
N ALA A 144 2.28 0.75 1.91
CA ALA A 144 0.90 0.66 1.43
C ALA A 144 0.19 1.99 1.71
N SER A 145 -0.62 2.47 0.78
CA SER A 145 -1.45 3.66 1.01
C SER A 145 -2.89 3.24 1.33
N VAL A 146 -3.48 3.87 2.34
CA VAL A 146 -4.87 3.62 2.71
C VAL A 146 -5.80 4.47 1.84
N ARG A 147 -6.82 3.82 1.27
CA ARG A 147 -7.87 4.47 0.47
C ARG A 147 -9.21 3.81 0.73
N GLY A 148 -10.24 4.61 0.98
CA GLY A 148 -11.58 4.11 1.30
C GLY A 148 -11.58 3.21 2.56
N GLY A 149 -10.71 3.52 3.52
CA GLY A 149 -10.54 2.73 4.75
C GLY A 149 -9.92 1.34 4.58
N SER A 150 -9.33 1.03 3.43
CA SER A 150 -8.61 -0.24 3.20
C SER A 150 -7.25 -0.01 2.54
N PHE A 151 -6.38 -1.03 2.57
CA PHE A 151 -5.09 -0.99 1.90
C PHE A 151 -4.74 -2.37 1.34
N GLU A 152 -3.93 -2.36 0.28
CA GLU A 152 -3.36 -3.55 -0.33
C GLU A 152 -1.92 -3.26 -0.74
N THR A 153 -1.05 -4.26 -0.59
CA THR A 153 0.31 -4.24 -1.11
C THR A 153 0.83 -5.66 -1.29
N TRP A 154 2.04 -5.81 -1.80
CA TRP A 154 2.70 -7.09 -1.93
C TRP A 154 4.20 -6.95 -1.73
N ILE A 155 4.83 -8.04 -1.29
CA ILE A 155 6.29 -8.13 -1.23
C ILE A 155 6.77 -9.43 -1.89
N GLN A 156 8.05 -9.46 -2.19
CA GLN A 156 8.77 -10.69 -2.56
C GLN A 156 10.02 -10.78 -1.70
N THR A 157 10.34 -11.97 -1.21
CA THR A 157 11.54 -12.21 -0.41
C THR A 157 12.07 -13.61 -0.68
N SER A 158 13.39 -13.72 -0.83
CA SER A 158 14.08 -15.01 -0.90
C SER A 158 14.60 -15.46 0.46
N ARG A 159 14.40 -14.67 1.52
CA ARG A 159 14.77 -15.09 2.89
C ARG A 159 13.83 -16.21 3.33
N THR A 160 14.38 -17.40 3.53
CA THR A 160 13.66 -18.60 3.95
C THR A 160 13.34 -18.61 5.44
N GLY A 161 12.46 -19.52 5.86
CA GLY A 161 12.01 -19.71 7.24
C GLY A 161 10.71 -19.00 7.56
N GLU A 162 10.35 -19.03 8.85
CA GLU A 162 9.18 -18.33 9.39
C GLU A 162 9.46 -16.82 9.50
N GLN A 163 8.62 -16.02 8.87
CA GLN A 163 8.72 -14.57 8.80
C GLN A 163 7.46 -13.95 9.43
N VAL A 164 7.64 -13.06 10.40
CA VAL A 164 6.51 -12.36 11.05
C VAL A 164 6.44 -10.93 10.55
N PHE A 165 5.29 -10.53 10.04
CA PHE A 165 5.04 -9.21 9.47
C PHE A 165 3.96 -8.45 10.24
N ARG A 166 4.01 -7.12 10.12
CA ARG A 166 2.94 -6.18 10.48
C ARG A 166 2.97 -4.98 9.53
N VAL A 167 1.91 -4.19 9.55
CA VAL A 167 1.95 -2.81 9.04
C VAL A 167 2.07 -1.84 10.21
N PHE A 168 2.72 -0.71 9.98
CA PHE A 168 2.92 0.34 10.97
C PHE A 168 2.66 1.71 10.34
N ASP A 169 1.78 2.48 10.96
CA ASP A 169 1.57 3.89 10.65
C ASP A 169 2.58 4.72 11.46
N VAL A 170 3.51 5.36 10.74
CA VAL A 170 4.57 6.17 11.36
C VAL A 170 4.03 7.48 11.93
N ALA A 171 2.98 8.04 11.32
CA ALA A 171 2.41 9.31 11.76
C ALA A 171 1.60 9.16 13.06
N GLU A 172 0.85 8.06 13.16
CA GLU A 172 -0.01 7.75 14.32
C GLU A 172 0.66 6.81 15.34
N GLU A 173 1.92 6.43 15.09
CA GLU A 173 2.70 5.46 15.86
C GLU A 173 1.94 4.15 16.17
N ARG A 174 1.22 3.64 15.18
CA ARG A 174 0.23 2.56 15.36
C ARG A 174 0.55 1.33 14.52
N GLY A 175 0.65 0.17 15.17
CA GLY A 175 0.82 -1.11 14.49
C GLY A 175 -0.49 -1.88 14.31
N SER A 176 -0.54 -2.72 13.27
CA SER A 176 -1.58 -3.73 13.10
C SER A 176 -1.36 -4.96 14.00
N ASN A 177 -2.27 -5.93 13.92
CA ASN A 177 -1.99 -7.31 14.28
C ASN A 177 -0.78 -7.87 13.50
N THR A 178 -0.23 -8.98 14.00
CA THR A 178 0.90 -9.68 13.39
C THR A 178 0.42 -10.85 12.55
N VAL A 179 1.06 -11.05 11.41
CA VAL A 179 0.82 -12.18 10.52
C VAL A 179 2.13 -12.95 10.32
N THR A 180 2.02 -14.27 10.15
CA THR A 180 3.18 -15.15 9.96
C THR A 180 3.11 -15.74 8.55
N VAL A 181 4.25 -15.77 7.86
CA VAL A 181 4.42 -16.37 6.53
C VAL A 181 5.67 -17.24 6.54
N THR A 182 5.55 -18.45 6.03
CA THR A 182 6.67 -19.38 5.88
C THR A 182 7.18 -19.35 4.45
N VAL A 183 8.49 -19.17 4.30
CA VAL A 183 9.17 -19.12 3.00
C VAL A 183 10.11 -20.31 2.86
N GLY A 184 9.91 -21.15 1.85
CA GLY A 184 10.77 -22.30 1.57
C GLY A 184 10.07 -23.65 1.59
#